data_AF-A0A8E1W531-F1
#
_entry.id   AF-A0A8E1W531-F1
#
_cell.length_a   1.000
_cell.length_b   1.000
_cell.length_c   1.000
_cell.angle_alpha   90.00
_cell.angle_beta   90.00
_cell.angle_gamma   90.00
#
_symmetry.space_group_name_H-M   'P 1'
#
loop_
_entity.id
_entity.type
_entity.pdbx_description
1 polymer ?
#
loop_
_entity_poly.entity_id
_entity_poly.type
_entity_poly.pdbx_seq_one_letter_code
_entity_poly.pdbx_strand_id
1 'polypeptide(L)'
;MTEVSRVDDELPDFLQPEPFRAATRRPRRQPVDRPPGEYGLWIFIFGDLTLFAAFFVVFTWEAGHDRALFGDSARRLLVPLGAVNTLVLLLSSLLVVAAVRAYAAGAAAVASRASAGAIGCAAVFVSIKVTEYGHAVGAG
;
A
#
# COMPACT_ATOMS: atom_id res chain seq x y z
N MET A 1 -21.19 -68.18 -38.25
CA MET A 1 -21.24 -66.74 -37.90
C MET A 1 -21.10 -66.68 -36.38
N THR A 2 -19.95 -66.41 -35.78
CA THR A 2 -18.68 -65.93 -36.30
C THR A 2 -17.66 -66.22 -35.20
N GLU A 3 -16.53 -66.81 -35.59
CA GLU A 3 -15.37 -67.08 -34.75
C GLU A 3 -14.67 -65.74 -34.47
N VAL A 4 -15.13 -64.98 -33.48
CA VAL A 4 -14.56 -63.68 -33.05
C VAL A 4 -14.64 -63.61 -31.53
N SER A 5 -13.97 -64.53 -30.84
CA SER A 5 -13.91 -64.54 -29.36
C SER A 5 -12.68 -65.29 -28.86
N ARG A 6 -11.52 -65.11 -29.51
CA ARG A 6 -10.26 -65.72 -29.05
C ARG A 6 -9.03 -64.81 -29.19
N VAL A 7 -9.16 -63.61 -29.78
CA VAL A 7 -7.99 -62.73 -30.03
C VAL A 7 -7.76 -61.72 -28.90
N ASP A 8 -8.77 -61.43 -28.07
CA ASP A 8 -8.64 -60.43 -27.00
C ASP A 8 -7.92 -60.93 -25.74
N ASP A 9 -7.75 -62.26 -25.57
CA ASP A 9 -7.17 -62.86 -24.37
C ASP A 9 -5.63 -62.95 -24.37
N GLU A 10 -4.97 -62.72 -25.52
CA GLU A 10 -3.51 -62.79 -25.64
C GLU A 10 -2.87 -61.42 -25.85
N LEU A 11 -3.50 -60.34 -25.36
CA LEU A 11 -2.85 -59.04 -25.39
C LEU A 11 -1.69 -59.05 -24.37
N PRO A 12 -0.43 -58.89 -24.81
CA PRO A 12 0.72 -58.97 -23.91
C PRO A 12 0.61 -57.95 -22.77
N ASP A 13 1.21 -58.24 -21.63
CA ASP A 13 1.11 -57.42 -20.40
C ASP A 13 1.45 -55.93 -20.62
N PHE A 14 2.31 -55.64 -21.60
CA PHE A 14 2.71 -54.28 -22.00
C PHE A 14 1.73 -53.55 -22.94
N LEU A 15 0.78 -54.27 -23.54
CA LEU A 15 -0.31 -53.74 -24.36
C LEU A 15 -1.61 -53.65 -23.57
N GLN A 16 -1.65 -54.15 -22.32
CA GLN A 16 -2.68 -53.75 -21.37
C GLN A 16 -2.63 -52.21 -21.30
N PRO A 17 -3.73 -51.50 -21.60
CA PRO A 17 -3.76 -50.06 -21.42
C PRO A 17 -3.63 -49.81 -19.92
N GLU A 18 -2.40 -49.57 -19.47
CA GLU A 18 -2.11 -48.98 -18.18
C GLU A 18 -3.14 -47.88 -17.98
N PRO A 19 -3.94 -47.87 -16.90
CA PRO A 19 -4.85 -46.78 -16.65
C PRO A 19 -3.93 -45.56 -16.62
N PHE A 20 -3.97 -44.77 -17.69
CA PHE A 20 -3.19 -43.55 -17.80
C PHE A 20 -3.72 -42.73 -16.64
N ARG A 21 -3.01 -42.83 -15.50
CA ARG A 21 -3.14 -41.94 -14.39
C ARG A 21 -2.61 -40.65 -14.97
N ALA A 22 -3.48 -39.98 -15.72
CA ALA A 22 -3.44 -38.56 -15.89
C ALA A 22 -3.34 -38.08 -14.46
N ALA A 23 -2.12 -37.81 -14.03
CA ALA A 23 -1.85 -37.02 -12.87
C ALA A 23 -2.44 -35.68 -13.26
N THR A 24 -3.76 -35.53 -13.12
CA THR A 24 -4.43 -34.25 -12.97
C THR A 24 -3.93 -33.74 -11.65
N ARG A 25 -2.66 -33.34 -11.64
CA ARG A 25 -2.09 -32.43 -10.69
C ARG A 25 -2.82 -31.14 -11.02
N ARG A 26 -4.06 -31.03 -10.54
CA ARG A 26 -4.74 -29.75 -10.46
C ARG A 26 -3.69 -28.83 -9.88
N PRO A 27 -3.37 -27.69 -10.52
CA PRO A 27 -2.45 -26.74 -9.93
C PRO A 27 -3.00 -26.50 -8.54
N ARG A 28 -2.28 -26.98 -7.51
CA ARG A 28 -2.64 -26.74 -6.12
C ARG A 28 -2.60 -25.23 -6.06
N ARG A 29 -3.76 -24.56 -6.09
CA ARG A 29 -3.83 -23.13 -5.81
C ARG A 29 -3.12 -23.01 -4.48
N GLN A 30 -1.87 -22.56 -4.51
CA GLN A 30 -1.20 -22.19 -3.28
C GLN A 30 -2.16 -21.17 -2.67
N PRO A 31 -2.57 -21.34 -1.40
CA PRO A 31 -3.23 -20.25 -0.71
C PRO A 31 -2.36 -19.03 -0.98
N VAL A 32 -2.95 -17.99 -1.58
CA VAL A 32 -2.26 -16.71 -1.69
C VAL A 32 -1.96 -16.38 -0.25
N ASP A 33 -0.69 -16.55 0.16
CA ASP A 33 -0.22 -16.10 1.45
C ASP A 33 -0.70 -14.67 1.55
N ARG A 34 -1.66 -14.43 2.46
CA ARG A 34 -2.20 -13.09 2.66
C ARG A 34 -0.99 -12.19 2.77
N PRO A 35 -0.91 -11.08 2.00
CA PRO A 35 0.20 -10.16 2.16
C PRO A 35 0.30 -9.86 3.65
N PRO A 36 1.46 -10.11 4.29
CA PRO A 36 1.59 -10.06 5.73
C PRO A 36 1.44 -8.60 6.18
N GLY A 37 0.20 -8.16 6.34
CA GLY A 37 -0.21 -7.06 7.19
C GLY A 37 -0.32 -7.63 8.58
N GLU A 38 0.85 -7.89 9.16
CA GLU A 38 1.03 -8.37 10.52
C GLU A 38 0.25 -7.44 11.46
N TYR A 39 -0.43 -7.97 12.47
CA TYR A 39 -1.27 -7.19 13.40
C TYR A 39 -0.60 -5.89 13.92
N GLY A 40 0.74 -5.84 13.95
CA GLY A 40 1.53 -4.64 14.25
C GLY A 40 1.26 -3.43 13.36
N LEU A 41 1.05 -3.58 12.05
CA LEU A 41 0.74 -2.45 11.15
C LEU A 41 -0.60 -1.82 11.52
N TRP A 42 -1.61 -2.64 11.84
CA TRP A 42 -2.92 -2.16 12.27
C TRP A 42 -2.84 -1.41 13.60
N ILE A 43 -2.11 -1.96 14.58
CA ILE A 43 -1.88 -1.28 15.87
C ILE A 43 -1.18 0.06 15.67
N PHE A 44 -0.18 0.13 14.80
CA PHE A 44 0.51 1.38 14.46
C PHE A 44 -0.44 2.42 13.86
N ILE A 45 -1.27 2.03 12.88
CA ILE A 45 -2.27 2.91 12.27
C ILE A 45 -3.27 3.41 13.33
N PHE A 46 -3.78 2.53 14.19
CA PHE A 46 -4.70 2.94 15.26
C PHE A 46 -4.03 3.87 16.29
N GLY A 47 -2.75 3.64 16.60
CA GLY A 47 -1.95 4.52 17.44
C GLY A 47 -1.85 5.94 16.86
N ASP A 48 -1.47 6.05 15.58
CA ASP A 48 -1.41 7.33 14.88
C ASP A 48 -2.78 8.02 14.83
N LEU A 49 -3.85 7.29 14.50
CA LEU A 49 -5.21 7.84 14.50
C LEU A 49 -5.62 8.36 15.88
N THR A 50 -5.27 7.66 16.95
CA THR A 50 -5.56 8.08 18.33
C THR A 50 -4.82 9.36 18.68
N LEU A 51 -3.55 9.48 18.27
CA LEU A 51 -2.77 10.70 18.47
C LEU A 51 -3.37 11.89 17.71
N PHE A 52 -3.74 11.70 16.44
CA PHE A 52 -4.44 12.73 15.67
C PHE A 52 -5.78 13.12 16.32
N ALA A 53 -6.56 12.17 16.81
CA ALA A 53 -7.81 12.44 17.50
C ALA A 53 -7.60 13.28 18.78
N ALA A 54 -6.58 12.97 19.59
CA ALA A 54 -6.23 13.74 20.76
C ALA A 54 -5.86 15.20 20.40
N PHE A 55 -5.07 15.40 19.34
CA PHE A 55 -4.77 16.74 18.84
C PHE A 55 -6.01 17.49 18.37
N PHE A 56 -6.95 16.83 17.69
CA PHE A 56 -8.21 17.47 17.31
C PHE A 56 -9.06 17.87 18.52
N VAL A 57 -9.10 17.07 19.58
CA VAL A 57 -9.82 17.42 20.82
C VAL A 57 -9.22 18.68 21.45
N VAL A 58 -7.90 18.74 21.62
CA VAL A 58 -7.22 19.93 22.16
C VAL A 58 -7.44 21.14 21.25
N PHE A 59 -7.27 20.98 19.94
CA PHE A 59 -7.46 22.05 18.96
C PHE A 59 -8.88 22.62 19.00
N THR A 60 -9.90 21.77 19.03
CA THR A 60 -11.31 22.21 19.10
C THR A 60 -11.66 22.85 20.44
N TRP A 61 -11.05 22.38 21.53
CA TRP A 61 -11.21 23.00 22.85
C TRP A 61 -10.65 24.42 22.89
N GLU A 62 -9.44 24.62 22.36
CA GLU A 62 -8.79 25.94 22.25
C GLU A 62 -9.57 26.88 21.30
N ALA A 63 -10.07 26.34 20.19
CA ALA A 63 -10.94 27.09 19.27
C ALA A 63 -12.23 27.60 19.94
N GLY A 64 -12.72 26.89 20.96
CA GLY A 64 -13.89 27.27 21.73
C GLY A 64 -13.62 28.31 22.83
N HIS A 65 -12.41 28.31 23.41
CA HIS A 65 -12.03 29.15 24.54
C HIS A 65 -11.76 30.61 24.16
N ASP A 66 -10.96 30.87 23.12
CA ASP A 66 -10.64 32.24 22.67
C ASP A 66 -10.90 32.40 21.18
N ARG A 67 -12.16 32.64 20.83
CA ARG A 67 -12.60 32.78 19.43
C ARG A 67 -11.95 33.96 18.72
N ALA A 68 -11.58 35.02 19.44
CA ALA A 68 -10.99 36.21 18.85
C ALA A 68 -9.53 35.94 18.45
N LEU A 69 -8.74 35.37 19.36
CA LEU A 69 -7.34 35.01 19.11
C LEU A 69 -7.23 33.84 18.12
N PHE A 70 -8.15 32.88 18.18
CA PHE A 70 -8.25 31.78 17.21
C PHE A 70 -8.60 32.30 15.81
N GLY A 71 -9.56 33.22 15.69
CA GLY A 71 -9.94 33.84 14.42
C GLY A 71 -8.80 34.63 13.78
N ASP A 72 -7.98 35.32 14.58
CA ASP A 72 -6.84 36.08 14.09
C ASP A 72 -5.66 35.16 13.68
N SER A 73 -5.44 34.09 14.44
CA SER A 73 -4.44 33.06 14.13
C SER A 73 -4.81 32.25 12.88
N ALA A 74 -6.09 31.94 12.67
CA ALA A 74 -6.59 31.25 11.48
C ALA A 74 -6.37 32.08 10.20
N ARG A 75 -6.43 33.41 10.28
CA ARG A 75 -6.14 34.32 9.14
C ARG A 75 -4.66 34.41 8.79
N ARG A 76 -3.77 34.17 9.76
CA ARG A 76 -2.32 34.13 9.57
C ARG A 76 -1.84 32.81 8.97
N LEU A 77 -2.71 31.79 8.93
CA LEU A 77 -2.40 30.50 8.32
C LEU A 77 -2.30 30.67 6.79
N LEU A 78 -1.12 30.40 6.25
CA LEU A 78 -0.86 30.49 4.82
C LEU A 78 -1.52 29.31 4.08
N VAL A 79 -2.80 29.45 3.75
CA VAL A 79 -3.60 28.51 2.93
C VAL A 79 -2.83 27.90 1.73
N PRO A 80 -2.04 28.65 0.93
CA PRO A 80 -1.29 28.05 -0.17
C PRO A 80 -0.23 27.02 0.26
N LEU A 81 0.37 27.14 1.45
CA LEU A 81 1.33 26.16 1.97
C LEU A 81 0.64 24.83 2.31
N GLY A 82 -0.57 24.89 2.86
CA GLY A 82 -1.42 23.72 3.06
C GLY A 82 -1.78 23.01 1.74
N ALA A 83 -2.09 23.76 0.69
CA ALA A 83 -2.43 23.21 -0.62
C ALA A 83 -1.24 22.50 -1.30
N VAL A 84 -0.05 23.13 -1.30
CA VAL A 84 1.18 22.52 -1.82
C VAL A 84 1.49 21.22 -1.07
N ASN A 85 1.36 21.24 0.24
CA ASN A 85 1.60 20.08 1.09
C ASN A 85 0.69 18.89 0.73
N THR A 86 -0.61 19.13 0.54
CA THR A 86 -1.55 18.09 0.11
C THR A 86 -1.18 17.54 -1.27
N LEU A 87 -0.80 18.39 -2.24
CA LEU A 87 -0.36 17.93 -3.56
C LEU A 87 0.91 17.07 -3.48
N VAL A 88 1.89 17.46 -2.66
CA VAL A 88 3.12 16.69 -2.43
C VAL A 88 2.80 15.32 -1.83
N LEU A 89 1.90 15.25 -0.86
CA LEU A 89 1.48 13.99 -0.24
C LEU A 89 0.72 13.08 -1.22
N LEU A 90 -0.18 13.63 -2.03
CA LEU A 90 -0.89 12.89 -3.07
C LEU A 90 0.08 12.35 -4.13
N LEU A 91 1.04 13.17 -4.56
CA LEU A 91 2.07 12.74 -5.50
C LEU A 91 2.95 11.63 -4.92
N SER A 92 3.34 11.75 -3.65
CA SER A 92 4.10 10.71 -2.94
C SER A 92 3.32 9.38 -2.92
N SER A 93 2.03 9.42 -2.57
CA SER A 93 1.16 8.23 -2.57
C SER A 93 1.07 7.60 -3.97
N LEU A 94 0.91 8.40 -5.02
CA LEU A 94 0.89 7.91 -6.40
C LEU A 94 2.20 7.23 -6.79
N LEU A 95 3.35 7.80 -6.40
CA LEU A 95 4.67 7.22 -6.65
C LEU A 95 4.86 5.88 -5.94
N VAL A 96 4.40 5.75 -4.69
CA VAL A 96 4.41 4.47 -3.96
C VAL A 96 3.55 3.42 -4.66
N VAL A 97 2.34 3.77 -5.09
CA VAL A 97 1.47 2.86 -5.85
C VAL A 97 2.14 2.43 -7.17
N ALA A 98 2.77 3.37 -7.89
CA ALA A 98 3.51 3.07 -9.10
C ALA A 98 4.71 2.13 -8.83
N ALA A 99 5.43 2.34 -7.72
CA ALA A 99 6.54 1.49 -7.30
C ALA A 99 6.08 0.05 -7.02
N VAL A 100 4.99 -0.12 -6.28
CA VAL A 100 4.41 -1.44 -5.96
C VAL A 100 3.96 -2.15 -7.24
N ARG A 101 3.31 -1.43 -8.16
CA ARG A 101 2.89 -2.01 -9.45
C ARG A 101 4.08 -2.42 -10.33
N ALA A 102 5.12 -1.59 -10.38
CA ALA A 102 6.34 -1.90 -11.12
C ALA A 102 7.09 -3.10 -10.52
N TYR A 103 7.14 -3.19 -9.20
CA TYR A 103 7.72 -4.33 -8.48
C TYR A 103 6.96 -5.63 -8.80
N ALA A 104 5.63 -5.60 -8.75
CA ALA A 104 4.79 -6.74 -9.11
C ALA A 104 4.96 -7.17 -10.59
N ALA A 105 5.33 -6.24 -11.47
CA ALA A 105 5.61 -6.50 -12.89
C ALA A 105 7.08 -6.92 -13.17
N GLY A 106 7.92 -7.09 -12.15
CA GLY A 106 9.35 -7.44 -12.31
C GLY A 106 10.24 -6.29 -12.79
N ALA A 107 9.72 -5.07 -12.87
CA ALA A 107 10.44 -3.89 -13.35
C ALA A 107 11.17 -3.17 -12.20
N ALA A 108 12.19 -3.83 -11.62
CA ALA A 108 12.89 -3.37 -10.41
C ALA A 108 13.47 -1.94 -10.53
N ALA A 109 14.02 -1.57 -11.69
CA ALA A 109 14.58 -0.23 -11.93
C ALA A 109 13.49 0.87 -11.93
N VAL A 110 12.28 0.56 -12.39
CA VAL A 110 11.16 1.50 -12.35
C VAL A 110 10.62 1.61 -10.93
N ALA A 111 10.54 0.49 -10.22
CA ALA A 111 10.13 0.46 -8.81
C ALA A 111 11.07 1.30 -7.93
N SER A 112 12.39 1.14 -8.09
CA SER A 112 13.37 1.91 -7.30
C SER A 112 13.32 3.41 -7.58
N ARG A 113 13.19 3.82 -8.85
CA ARG A 113 13.05 5.23 -9.24
C ARG A 113 11.75 5.84 -8.69
N ALA A 114 10.65 5.11 -8.74
CA ALA A 114 9.38 5.56 -8.18
C ALA A 114 9.46 5.72 -6.65
N SER A 115 10.06 4.75 -5.94
CA SER A 115 10.30 4.84 -4.49
C SER A 115 11.22 6.02 -4.12
N ALA A 116 12.30 6.24 -4.88
CA ALA A 116 13.18 7.38 -4.68
C ALA A 116 12.44 8.72 -4.88
N GLY A 117 11.55 8.79 -5.87
CA GLY A 117 10.66 9.92 -6.07
C GLY A 117 9.76 10.19 -4.85
N ALA A 118 9.15 9.14 -4.29
CA ALA A 118 8.30 9.25 -3.09
C ALA A 118 9.09 9.78 -1.87
N ILE A 119 10.33 9.30 -1.68
CA ILE A 119 11.25 9.82 -0.65
C ILE A 119 11.58 11.29 -0.90
N GLY A 120 11.80 11.68 -2.16
CA GLY A 120 12.00 13.08 -2.55
C GLY A 120 10.80 13.97 -2.17
N CYS A 121 9.58 13.51 -2.42
CA CYS A 121 8.37 14.20 -1.98
C CYS A 121 8.29 14.34 -0.45
N ALA A 122 8.67 13.29 0.30
CA ALA A 122 8.73 13.35 1.76
C ALA A 122 9.76 14.37 2.25
N ALA A 123 10.93 14.47 1.61
CA ALA A 123 11.93 15.48 1.93
C ALA A 123 11.40 16.91 1.69
N VAL A 124 10.75 17.14 0.55
CA VAL A 124 10.11 18.43 0.23
C VAL A 124 9.08 18.82 1.29
N PHE A 125 8.22 17.87 1.70
CA PHE A 125 7.25 18.06 2.78
C PHE A 125 7.94 18.53 4.07
N VAL A 126 8.99 17.83 4.50
CA VAL A 126 9.73 18.18 5.73
C VAL A 126 10.37 19.56 5.61
N SER A 127 10.99 19.87 4.47
CA SER A 127 11.61 21.19 4.25
C SER A 127 10.60 22.32 4.35
N ILE A 128 9.43 22.19 3.73
CA ILE A 128 8.36 23.20 3.81
C ILE A 128 7.97 23.41 5.29
N LYS A 129 7.72 22.32 6.02
CA LYS A 129 7.33 22.40 7.43
C LYS A 129 8.41 23.06 8.30
N VAL A 130 9.68 22.66 8.15
CA VAL A 130 10.78 23.25 8.92
C VAL A 130 10.92 24.76 8.65
N THR A 131 10.80 25.20 7.39
CA THR A 131 10.87 26.63 7.06
C THR A 131 9.70 27.42 7.61
N GLU A 132 8.49 26.87 7.58
CA GLU A 132 7.28 27.53 8.08
C GLU A 132 7.30 27.66 9.61
N TYR A 133 7.62 26.56 10.32
CA TYR A 133 7.75 26.60 11.78
C TYR A 133 8.95 27.46 12.22
N GLY A 134 10.06 27.44 11.48
CA GLY A 134 11.21 28.29 11.77
C GLY A 134 10.88 29.78 11.69
N HIS A 135 10.11 30.20 10.69
CA HIS A 135 9.61 31.57 10.61
C HIS A 135 8.59 31.89 11.71
N ALA A 136 7.71 30.94 12.08
CA ALA A 136 6.73 31.14 13.14
C ALA A 136 7.39 31.32 14.52
N VAL A 137 8.43 30.53 14.84
CA VAL A 137 9.17 30.62 16.12
C VAL A 137 10.08 31.85 16.17
N GLY A 138 10.66 32.26 15.03
CA GLY A 138 11.48 33.47 14.96
C GLY A 138 10.68 34.78 15.07
N ALA A 139 9.37 34.73 14.86
CA ALA A 139 8.50 35.90 14.88
C ALA A 139 7.94 36.27 16.27
N GLY A 140 8.16 35.43 17.30
CA GLY A 140 7.70 35.65 18.68
C GLY A 140 6.32 35.08 18.96
#